data_AF-A0A521M1T3-F1
#
_entry.id   AF-A0A521M1T3-F1
#
_cell.length_a   1.000
_cell.length_b   1.000
_cell.length_c   1.000
_cell.angle_alpha   90.00
_cell.angle_beta   90.00
_cell.angle_gamma   90.00
#
_symmetry.space_group_name_H-M   'P 1'
#
loop_
_entity.id
_entity.type
_entity.pdbx_description
1 polymer ?
#
loop_
_entity_poly.entity_id
_entity_poly.type
_entity_poly.pdbx_seq_one_letter_code
_entity_poly.pdbx_strand_id
1 'polypeptide(L)'
;MQATNLRRHCERRLGALDRERQSWFAHWRELANHILPRRGSFLGPAHRFDRGSKLNGGLLDSTAMLAARTLASGLMAGISSPARPWFRLGIGSPQLSELPEVRMWLDDVAARMFRVFARSNLYNALAVAYEELGVFGTAAVVVMEDAKEIVRAYPLTAGEYWLAASERLSVNTLYRVLSMTTFQLVERFGRDAVSTTVRERYDRGEWDHEVEVVHAVEPNEGRETGKFDNRNMPFRSVWFERTGAGDAVLDVGGFEEFPALCPRWHLIGNDVYGRSPGMDALPDAKSLHRMQQRFAQALDKMVNPPMVAPPSLRGDTANGKAGGVTYVADPTGAAFRPAYQFTPPLDQMSAAIERRQQAVRSAFYADLFLMMTQLDDVRSATEIAERREEKMVMLGPVLERLHDDLLEPLIGRVFQIMARAGEIPPPPSPMLDGLKLQPEYVSPMAAMQSVAQTTA
;
A
#
# COMPACT_ATOMS: atom_id res chain seq x y z
N MET A 1 -31.04 -10.06 12.91
CA MET A 1 -31.38 -10.39 11.50
C MET A 1 -31.03 -11.85 11.23
N GLN A 2 -31.88 -12.66 10.58
CA GLN A 2 -31.56 -14.05 10.24
C GLN A 2 -30.37 -14.12 9.25
N ALA A 3 -29.54 -15.17 9.34
CA ALA A 3 -28.28 -15.30 8.57
C ALA A 3 -28.46 -15.18 7.04
N THR A 4 -29.53 -15.77 6.51
CA THR A 4 -29.94 -15.71 5.09
C THR A 4 -30.17 -14.26 4.61
N ASN A 5 -30.79 -13.42 5.44
CA ASN A 5 -31.00 -12.01 5.12
C ASN A 5 -29.71 -11.19 5.22
N LEU A 6 -28.78 -11.60 6.07
CA LEU A 6 -27.51 -10.91 6.28
C LEU A 6 -26.59 -11.05 5.06
N ARG A 7 -26.49 -12.25 4.47
CA ARG A 7 -25.73 -12.45 3.24
C ARG A 7 -26.25 -11.58 2.10
N ARG A 8 -27.55 -11.64 1.81
CA ARG A 8 -28.18 -10.86 0.73
C ARG A 8 -27.95 -9.35 0.92
N HIS A 9 -27.99 -8.90 2.17
CA HIS A 9 -27.66 -7.52 2.52
C HIS A 9 -26.20 -7.18 2.19
N CYS A 10 -25.25 -8.00 2.61
CA CYS A 10 -23.82 -7.82 2.31
C CYS A 10 -23.52 -7.89 0.81
N GLU A 11 -24.13 -8.81 0.06
CA GLU A 11 -23.98 -8.89 -1.40
C GLU A 11 -24.49 -7.63 -2.10
N ARG A 12 -25.67 -7.13 -1.70
CA ARG A 12 -26.21 -5.87 -2.22
C ARG A 12 -25.29 -4.69 -1.91
N ARG A 13 -24.74 -4.61 -0.69
CA ARG A 13 -23.79 -3.57 -0.31
C ARG A 13 -22.49 -3.68 -1.09
N LEU A 14 -21.93 -4.88 -1.24
CA LEU A 14 -20.73 -5.11 -2.04
C LEU A 14 -20.92 -4.64 -3.48
N GLY A 15 -22.08 -4.94 -4.10
CA GLY A 15 -22.40 -4.45 -5.43
C GLY A 15 -22.50 -2.91 -5.53
N ALA A 16 -22.90 -2.23 -4.45
CA ALA A 16 -22.89 -0.75 -4.40
C ALA A 16 -21.48 -0.19 -4.23
N LEU A 17 -20.69 -0.76 -3.31
CA LEU A 17 -19.31 -0.37 -3.09
C LEU A 17 -18.45 -0.58 -4.35
N ASP A 18 -18.72 -1.64 -5.12
CA ASP A 18 -17.97 -1.91 -6.35
C ASP A 18 -18.20 -0.85 -7.42
N ARG A 19 -19.43 -0.30 -7.52
CA ARG A 19 -19.72 0.83 -8.42
C ARG A 19 -18.98 2.10 -8.04
N GLU A 20 -18.92 2.42 -6.75
CA GLU A 20 -18.19 3.58 -6.24
C GLU A 20 -16.68 3.46 -6.50
N ARG A 21 -16.11 2.27 -6.29
CA ARG A 21 -14.69 1.98 -6.47
C ARG A 21 -14.27 1.92 -7.95
N GLN A 22 -15.19 1.76 -8.90
CA GLN A 22 -14.87 1.41 -10.29
C GLN A 22 -13.97 2.44 -10.99
N SER A 23 -14.16 3.74 -10.72
CA SER A 23 -13.30 4.81 -11.27
C SER A 23 -11.87 4.72 -10.72
N TRP A 24 -11.71 4.47 -9.42
CA TRP A 24 -10.42 4.27 -8.75
C TRP A 24 -9.72 3.02 -9.24
N PHE A 25 -10.45 1.93 -9.44
CA PHE A 25 -9.92 0.66 -9.93
C PHE A 25 -9.22 0.82 -11.29
N ALA A 26 -9.82 1.57 -12.22
CA ALA A 26 -9.22 1.85 -13.51
C ALA A 26 -7.89 2.60 -13.39
N HIS A 27 -7.83 3.59 -12.49
CA HIS A 27 -6.62 4.38 -12.26
C HIS A 27 -5.53 3.57 -11.54
N TRP A 28 -5.88 2.80 -10.50
CA TRP A 28 -4.95 1.90 -9.82
C TRP A 28 -4.32 0.90 -10.78
N ARG A 29 -5.08 0.40 -11.77
CA ARG A 29 -4.52 -0.50 -12.79
C ARG A 29 -3.43 0.18 -13.61
N GLU A 30 -3.58 1.46 -13.96
CA GLU A 30 -2.52 2.20 -14.65
C GLU A 30 -1.29 2.41 -13.76
N LEU A 31 -1.51 2.74 -12.48
CA LEU A 31 -0.43 2.89 -11.50
C LEU A 31 0.35 1.58 -11.31
N ALA A 32 -0.35 0.46 -11.21
CA ALA A 32 0.29 -0.85 -11.14
C ALA A 32 1.14 -1.10 -12.40
N ASN A 33 0.59 -0.88 -13.60
CA ASN A 33 1.31 -1.15 -14.84
C ASN A 33 2.57 -0.29 -15.05
N HIS A 34 2.60 0.93 -14.52
CA HIS A 34 3.69 1.89 -14.77
C HIS A 34 4.61 2.14 -13.56
N ILE A 35 4.23 1.71 -12.37
CA ILE A 35 4.99 1.98 -11.13
C ILE A 35 5.22 0.69 -10.35
N LEU A 36 4.15 -0.03 -9.96
CA LEU A 36 4.24 -1.25 -9.14
C LEU A 36 3.51 -2.47 -9.75
N PRO A 37 4.05 -3.12 -10.80
CA PRO A 37 3.35 -4.17 -11.53
C PRO A 37 2.94 -5.38 -10.68
N ARG A 38 3.76 -5.73 -9.68
CA ARG A 38 3.50 -6.88 -8.80
C ARG A 38 2.32 -6.67 -7.85
N ARG A 39 1.97 -5.42 -7.53
CA ARG A 39 0.80 -5.09 -6.69
C ARG A 39 -0.48 -4.94 -7.53
N GLY A 40 -0.41 -5.14 -8.85
CA GLY A 40 -1.58 -5.16 -9.73
C GLY A 40 -2.31 -6.50 -9.85
N SER A 41 -1.94 -7.52 -9.06
CA SER A 41 -2.49 -8.88 -9.17
C SER A 41 -4.00 -8.96 -9.01
N PHE A 42 -4.58 -8.06 -8.21
CA PHE A 42 -6.02 -7.94 -7.98
C PHE A 42 -6.73 -6.95 -8.91
N LEU A 43 -5.98 -6.34 -9.85
CA LEU A 43 -6.46 -5.30 -10.77
C LEU A 43 -6.64 -5.79 -12.22
N GLY A 44 -6.52 -7.11 -12.45
CA GLY A 44 -6.67 -7.77 -13.76
C GLY A 44 -7.86 -8.74 -13.83
N PRO A 45 -8.29 -9.14 -15.05
CA PRO A 45 -9.36 -10.11 -15.23
C PRO A 45 -8.92 -11.51 -14.78
N ALA A 46 -9.70 -12.07 -13.84
CA ALA A 46 -9.54 -13.37 -13.18
C ALA A 46 -8.27 -13.52 -12.32
N HIS A 47 -8.48 -13.92 -11.06
CA HIS A 47 -7.51 -14.18 -10.00
C HIS A 47 -6.55 -15.38 -10.29
N ARG A 48 -6.13 -15.55 -11.55
CA ARG A 48 -5.17 -16.56 -12.02
C ARG A 48 -4.06 -15.88 -12.82
N PHE A 49 -3.33 -14.98 -12.17
CA PHE A 49 -1.97 -14.76 -12.62
C PHE A 49 -1.12 -15.91 -12.08
N ASP A 50 -0.33 -16.53 -12.95
CA ASP A 50 0.83 -17.28 -12.50
C ASP A 50 1.65 -16.35 -11.59
N ARG A 51 1.63 -16.62 -10.27
CA ARG A 51 2.25 -15.77 -9.23
C ARG A 51 3.76 -15.60 -9.47
N GLY A 52 4.36 -16.44 -10.30
CA GLY A 52 5.76 -16.38 -10.72
C GLY A 52 6.03 -15.66 -12.05
N SER A 53 5.01 -15.21 -12.78
CA SER A 53 5.19 -14.61 -14.11
C SER A 53 6.00 -13.30 -14.08
N LYS A 54 6.72 -13.02 -15.18
CA LYS A 54 7.54 -11.79 -15.32
C LYS A 54 6.63 -10.58 -15.54
N LEU A 55 6.26 -9.89 -14.46
CA LEU A 55 5.37 -8.73 -14.50
C LEU A 55 6.06 -7.40 -14.83
N ASN A 56 7.38 -7.31 -14.66
CA ASN A 56 8.13 -6.07 -14.91
C ASN A 56 8.55 -5.89 -16.38
N GLY A 57 8.16 -6.78 -17.29
CA GLY A 57 8.62 -6.77 -18.69
C GLY A 57 8.24 -5.52 -19.49
N GLY A 58 7.20 -4.78 -19.06
CA GLY A 58 6.77 -3.53 -19.68
C GLY A 58 7.48 -2.27 -19.17
N LEU A 59 8.23 -2.36 -18.06
CA LEU A 59 8.91 -1.21 -17.47
C LEU A 59 10.29 -1.02 -18.12
N LEU A 60 10.43 0.06 -18.90
CA LEU A 60 11.71 0.47 -19.49
C LEU A 60 12.56 1.36 -18.57
N ASP A 61 11.96 1.91 -17.52
CA ASP A 61 12.62 2.78 -16.54
C ASP A 61 12.13 2.43 -15.13
N SER A 62 13.05 2.28 -14.17
CA SER A 62 12.73 1.89 -12.80
C SER A 62 12.58 3.07 -11.83
N THR A 63 12.73 4.31 -12.29
CA THR A 63 12.78 5.51 -11.43
C THR A 63 11.54 5.65 -10.56
N ALA A 64 10.33 5.48 -11.12
CA ALA A 64 9.09 5.60 -10.36
C ALA A 64 8.97 4.52 -9.27
N MET A 65 9.32 3.28 -9.60
CA MET A 65 9.33 2.16 -8.65
C MET A 65 10.33 2.41 -7.51
N LEU A 66 11.54 2.86 -7.84
CA LEU A 66 12.56 3.17 -6.85
C LEU A 66 12.14 4.35 -5.96
N ALA A 67 11.54 5.39 -6.54
CA ALA A 67 11.07 6.55 -5.81
C ALA A 67 9.92 6.19 -4.84
N ALA A 68 8.97 5.35 -5.26
CA ALA A 68 7.92 4.82 -4.40
C ALA A 68 8.48 4.03 -3.21
N ARG A 69 9.49 3.17 -3.45
CA ARG A 69 10.17 2.41 -2.39
C ARG A 69 10.89 3.32 -1.41
N THR A 70 11.55 4.37 -1.91
CA THR A 70 12.22 5.38 -1.08
C THR A 70 11.22 6.11 -0.20
N LEU A 71 10.08 6.55 -0.74
CA LEU A 71 9.00 7.14 0.04
C LEU A 71 8.52 6.19 1.15
N ALA A 72 8.21 4.94 0.80
CA ALA A 72 7.71 3.97 1.77
C ALA A 72 8.70 3.71 2.92
N SER A 73 9.98 3.55 2.58
CA SER A 73 11.07 3.36 3.55
C SER A 73 11.28 4.61 4.41
N GLY A 74 11.14 5.78 3.82
CA GLY A 74 11.21 7.07 4.49
C GLY A 74 10.08 7.29 5.50
N LEU A 75 8.84 6.97 5.13
CA LEU A 75 7.69 6.99 6.06
C LEU A 75 7.90 5.99 7.20
N MET A 76 8.33 4.76 6.89
CA MET A 76 8.61 3.75 7.92
C MET A 76 9.66 4.24 8.92
N ALA A 77 10.78 4.77 8.43
CA ALA A 77 11.86 5.26 9.27
C ALA A 77 11.47 6.52 10.06
N GLY A 78 10.69 7.42 9.45
CA GLY A 78 10.35 8.72 10.00
C GLY A 78 9.14 8.74 10.92
N ILE A 79 8.22 7.77 10.81
CA ILE A 79 6.91 7.77 11.48
C ILE A 79 6.78 6.63 12.48
N SER A 80 7.10 5.40 12.09
CA SER A 80 6.78 4.20 12.89
C SER A 80 7.94 3.20 12.92
N SER A 81 9.16 3.69 13.06
CA SER A 81 10.37 2.85 13.03
C SER A 81 10.43 1.91 14.23
N PRO A 82 10.74 0.61 14.06
CA PRO A 82 10.91 -0.30 15.19
C PRO A 82 12.21 -0.03 15.96
N ALA A 83 13.14 0.74 15.39
CA ALA A 83 14.46 0.98 15.99
C ALA A 83 14.42 1.97 17.16
N ARG A 84 13.35 2.78 17.27
CA ARG A 84 13.22 3.83 18.29
C ARG A 84 11.74 3.98 18.68
N PRO A 85 11.42 4.30 19.94
CA PRO A 85 10.04 4.63 20.32
C PRO A 85 9.51 5.81 19.48
N TRP A 86 8.31 5.66 18.93
CA TRP A 86 7.69 6.66 18.03
C TRP A 86 6.40 7.27 18.59
N PHE A 87 5.92 6.79 19.72
CA PHE A 87 4.83 7.40 20.49
C PHE A 87 5.07 7.28 22.00
N ARG A 88 4.41 8.16 22.75
CA ARG A 88 4.18 8.05 24.20
C ARG A 88 2.69 8.02 24.45
N LEU A 89 2.27 7.37 25.52
CA LEU A 89 0.87 7.38 25.93
C LEU A 89 0.64 8.54 26.90
N GLY A 90 -0.45 9.27 26.67
CA GLY A 90 -1.00 10.27 27.56
C GLY A 90 -2.48 9.99 27.83
N ILE A 91 -3.08 10.83 28.65
CA ILE A 91 -4.52 10.89 28.92
C ILE A 91 -4.98 12.35 28.75
N GLY A 92 -6.27 12.59 28.51
CA GLY A 92 -6.78 13.93 28.17
C GLY A 92 -6.57 15.03 29.21
N SER A 93 -6.01 14.72 30.39
CA SER A 93 -5.59 15.70 31.40
C SER A 93 -4.07 15.67 31.56
N PRO A 94 -3.33 16.68 31.07
CA PRO A 94 -1.88 16.74 31.19
C PRO A 94 -1.40 16.64 32.64
N GLN A 95 -2.11 17.27 33.57
CA GLN A 95 -1.75 17.24 35.00
C GLN A 95 -1.85 15.83 35.59
N LEU A 96 -2.82 15.03 35.14
CA LEU A 96 -2.95 13.64 35.57
C LEU A 96 -1.92 12.74 34.87
N SER A 97 -1.60 12.99 33.59
CA SER A 97 -0.55 12.27 32.86
C SER A 97 0.82 12.37 33.52
N GLU A 98 1.12 13.53 34.13
CA GLU A 98 2.41 13.82 34.76
C GLU A 98 2.51 13.30 36.21
N LEU A 99 1.42 12.79 36.80
CA LEU A 99 1.50 12.16 38.12
C LEU A 99 2.45 10.95 38.04
N PRO A 100 3.42 10.80 38.95
CA PRO A 100 4.46 9.78 38.84
C PRO A 100 3.92 8.36 38.64
N GLU A 101 2.89 7.97 39.39
CA GLU A 101 2.24 6.66 39.29
C GLU A 101 1.53 6.43 37.95
N VAL A 102 0.87 7.47 37.41
CA VAL A 102 0.17 7.42 36.13
C VAL A 102 1.18 7.35 35.00
N ARG A 103 2.23 8.17 35.06
CA ARG A 103 3.32 8.18 34.08
C ARG A 103 4.04 6.84 34.03
N MET A 104 4.37 6.26 35.19
CA MET A 104 4.97 4.92 35.28
C MET A 104 4.09 3.85 34.65
N TRP A 105 2.77 3.91 34.88
CA TRP A 105 1.82 2.98 34.27
C TRP A 105 1.74 3.16 32.76
N LEU A 106 1.59 4.40 32.26
CA LEU A 106 1.56 4.72 30.83
C LEU A 106 2.84 4.24 30.12
N ASP A 107 3.99 4.40 30.75
CA ASP A 107 5.28 3.95 30.21
C ASP A 107 5.41 2.42 30.19
N ASP A 108 4.93 1.70 31.21
CA ASP A 108 4.88 0.22 31.18
C ASP A 108 3.93 -0.29 30.09
N VAL A 109 2.74 0.32 29.96
CA VAL A 109 1.79 -0.02 28.90
C VAL A 109 2.39 0.23 27.52
N ALA A 110 3.00 1.39 27.30
CA ALA A 110 3.67 1.71 26.03
C ALA A 110 4.78 0.69 25.72
N ALA A 111 5.61 0.35 26.71
CA ALA A 111 6.67 -0.66 26.56
C ALA A 111 6.11 -2.06 26.21
N ARG A 112 4.98 -2.46 26.79
CA ARG A 112 4.28 -3.70 26.43
C ARG A 112 3.73 -3.65 25.01
N MET A 113 3.14 -2.53 24.60
CA MET A 113 2.65 -2.35 23.23
C MET A 113 3.78 -2.46 22.21
N PHE A 114 4.93 -1.79 22.45
CA PHE A 114 6.11 -1.91 21.59
C PHE A 114 6.61 -3.37 21.49
N ARG A 115 6.56 -4.15 22.58
CA ARG A 115 6.89 -5.58 22.55
C ARG A 115 5.92 -6.39 21.68
N VAL A 116 4.61 -6.12 21.77
CA VAL A 116 3.60 -6.76 20.91
C VAL A 116 3.82 -6.39 19.45
N PHE A 117 4.11 -5.12 19.15
CA PHE A 117 4.41 -4.66 17.80
C PHE A 117 5.66 -5.34 17.21
N ALA A 118 6.71 -5.50 18.01
CA ALA A 118 7.96 -6.12 17.58
C ALA A 118 7.88 -7.64 17.43
N ARG A 119 7.08 -8.32 18.28
CA ARG A 119 6.90 -9.79 18.24
C ARG A 119 5.94 -10.24 17.14
N SER A 120 4.93 -9.43 16.82
CA SER A 120 3.98 -9.70 15.73
C SER A 120 4.56 -9.32 14.37
N ASN A 121 3.77 -9.50 13.31
CA ASN A 121 4.13 -9.04 11.96
C ASN A 121 3.76 -7.58 11.66
N LEU A 122 3.40 -6.78 12.67
CA LEU A 122 2.81 -5.46 12.47
C LEU A 122 3.73 -4.51 11.69
N TYR A 123 5.01 -4.41 12.05
CA TYR A 123 5.95 -3.53 11.35
C TYR A 123 6.14 -3.90 9.88
N ASN A 124 6.11 -5.20 9.55
CA ASN A 124 6.15 -5.66 8.16
C ASN A 124 4.87 -5.25 7.41
N ALA A 125 3.71 -5.36 8.05
CA ALA A 125 2.45 -4.93 7.46
C ALA A 125 2.40 -3.41 7.23
N LEU A 126 2.92 -2.61 8.17
CA LEU A 126 3.03 -1.15 8.01
C LEU A 126 3.94 -0.76 6.85
N ALA A 127 5.10 -1.41 6.71
CA ALA A 127 6.00 -1.17 5.57
C ALA A 127 5.30 -1.44 4.22
N VAL A 128 4.51 -2.51 4.14
CA VAL A 128 3.69 -2.83 2.96
C VAL A 128 2.62 -1.76 2.71
N ALA A 129 1.98 -1.27 3.78
CA ALA A 129 0.93 -0.26 3.71
C ALA A 129 1.46 1.10 3.25
N TYR A 130 2.65 1.53 3.69
CA TYR A 130 3.24 2.79 3.24
C TYR A 130 3.54 2.82 1.73
N GLU A 131 3.90 1.67 1.15
CA GLU A 131 4.07 1.56 -0.30
C GLU A 131 2.73 1.59 -1.05
N GLU A 132 1.68 0.91 -0.54
CA GLU A 132 0.31 1.05 -1.09
C GLU A 132 -0.16 2.50 -1.03
N LEU A 133 0.05 3.17 0.11
CA LEU A 133 -0.38 4.54 0.33
C LEU A 133 0.28 5.51 -0.64
N GLY A 134 1.61 5.41 -0.82
CA GLY A 134 2.37 6.28 -1.71
C GLY A 134 2.02 6.12 -3.20
N VAL A 135 1.54 4.94 -3.62
CA VAL A 135 1.24 4.67 -5.04
C VAL A 135 -0.25 4.72 -5.34
N PHE A 136 -1.11 4.08 -4.55
CA PHE A 136 -2.55 3.97 -4.80
C PHE A 136 -3.38 4.98 -4.01
N GLY A 137 -2.80 5.67 -3.03
CA GLY A 137 -3.42 6.78 -2.30
C GLY A 137 -4.27 6.35 -1.11
N THR A 138 -4.54 5.05 -1.02
CA THR A 138 -5.18 4.41 0.13
C THR A 138 -4.51 3.09 0.37
N ALA A 139 -4.19 2.81 1.63
CA ALA A 139 -3.77 1.49 2.08
C ALA A 139 -4.84 0.91 3.00
N ALA A 140 -4.88 -0.41 3.12
CA ALA A 140 -5.76 -1.09 4.06
C ALA A 140 -5.00 -2.20 4.79
N VAL A 141 -5.08 -2.23 6.12
CA VAL A 141 -4.48 -3.28 6.96
C VAL A 141 -5.51 -3.75 7.96
N VAL A 142 -5.85 -5.04 7.94
CA VAL A 142 -6.75 -5.63 8.94
C VAL A 142 -5.93 -6.14 10.11
N VAL A 143 -6.15 -5.61 11.30
CA VAL A 143 -5.51 -6.06 12.53
C VAL A 143 -6.47 -6.97 13.28
N MET A 144 -6.13 -8.25 13.41
CA MET A 144 -6.94 -9.26 14.08
C MET A 144 -6.32 -9.64 15.42
N GLU A 145 -7.15 -10.11 16.35
CA GLU A 145 -6.68 -10.80 17.54
C GLU A 145 -6.02 -12.13 17.15
N ASP A 146 -4.91 -12.47 17.81
CA ASP A 146 -4.18 -13.70 17.58
C ASP A 146 -3.78 -14.34 18.91
N ALA A 147 -4.07 -15.63 19.08
CA ALA A 147 -3.83 -16.34 20.33
C ALA A 147 -2.34 -16.53 20.67
N LYS A 148 -1.43 -16.38 19.69
CA LYS A 148 0.02 -16.59 19.87
C LYS A 148 0.78 -15.29 20.02
N GLU A 149 0.44 -14.29 19.20
CA GLU A 149 1.14 -13.00 19.08
C GLU A 149 0.35 -11.81 19.63
N ILE A 150 -0.83 -12.04 20.23
CA ILE A 150 -1.84 -11.05 20.65
C ILE A 150 -2.52 -10.37 19.46
N VAL A 151 -1.74 -9.90 18.49
CA VAL A 151 -2.24 -9.28 17.26
C VAL A 151 -1.57 -9.87 16.02
N ARG A 152 -2.34 -9.95 14.93
CA ARG A 152 -1.82 -10.26 13.60
C ARG A 152 -2.37 -9.28 12.57
N ALA A 153 -1.49 -8.66 11.80
CA ALA A 153 -1.84 -7.71 10.77
C ALA A 153 -1.88 -8.37 9.38
N TYR A 154 -2.91 -8.07 8.60
CA TYR A 154 -3.10 -8.55 7.24
C TYR A 154 -3.16 -7.34 6.30
N PRO A 155 -2.02 -6.94 5.70
CA PRO A 155 -2.02 -5.86 4.72
C PRO A 155 -2.75 -6.34 3.46
N LEU A 156 -3.59 -5.46 2.91
CA LEU A 156 -4.34 -5.70 1.69
C LEU A 156 -3.75 -4.86 0.56
N THR A 157 -3.92 -5.33 -0.67
CA THR A 157 -3.49 -4.61 -1.86
C THR A 157 -4.65 -3.95 -2.59
N ALA A 158 -4.41 -2.80 -3.23
CA ALA A 158 -5.40 -2.13 -4.06
C ALA A 158 -6.09 -3.11 -5.03
N GLY A 159 -7.42 -3.11 -5.03
CA GLY A 159 -8.25 -4.06 -5.78
C GLY A 159 -8.82 -5.22 -4.95
N GLU A 160 -8.19 -5.59 -3.84
CA GLU A 160 -8.66 -6.66 -2.94
C GLU A 160 -9.80 -6.21 -2.00
N TYR A 161 -9.92 -4.90 -1.78
CA TYR A 161 -10.81 -4.33 -0.77
C TYR A 161 -11.75 -3.25 -1.31
N TRP A 162 -12.84 -3.02 -0.56
CA TRP A 162 -13.85 -2.00 -0.77
C TRP A 162 -14.10 -1.28 0.56
N LEU A 163 -14.20 0.05 0.51
CA LEU A 163 -14.34 0.88 1.70
C LEU A 163 -15.64 1.68 1.63
N ALA A 164 -16.18 2.04 2.79
CA ALA A 164 -17.13 3.14 2.92
C ALA A 164 -16.83 3.96 4.18
N ALA A 165 -17.22 5.23 4.12
CA ALA A 165 -17.07 6.16 5.22
C ALA A 165 -18.39 6.41 5.95
N SER A 166 -18.27 6.71 7.24
CA SER A 166 -19.37 7.24 8.06
C SER A 166 -19.75 8.67 7.64
N GLU A 167 -20.80 9.21 8.25
CA GLU A 167 -21.16 10.64 8.13
C GLU A 167 -19.99 11.58 8.48
N ARG A 168 -19.09 11.15 9.39
CA ARG A 168 -17.89 11.91 9.76
C ARG A 168 -16.73 11.78 8.77
N LEU A 169 -16.95 11.12 7.63
CA LEU A 169 -15.95 10.78 6.62
C LEU A 169 -14.81 9.88 7.12
N SER A 170 -14.92 9.33 8.33
CA SER A 170 -14.05 8.28 8.85
C SER A 170 -14.46 6.94 8.27
N VAL A 171 -13.49 6.18 7.75
CA VAL A 171 -13.72 4.83 7.21
C VAL A 171 -14.18 3.92 8.33
N ASN A 172 -15.33 3.27 8.16
CA ASN A 172 -15.93 2.40 9.18
C ASN A 172 -16.46 1.08 8.59
N THR A 173 -16.26 0.87 7.29
CA THR A 173 -16.73 -0.29 6.54
C THR A 173 -15.59 -0.78 5.66
N LEU A 174 -15.28 -2.07 5.74
CA LEU A 174 -14.31 -2.76 4.89
C LEU A 174 -14.93 -4.06 4.41
N TYR A 175 -14.99 -4.22 3.09
CA TYR A 175 -15.24 -5.51 2.47
C TYR A 175 -13.95 -5.94 1.79
N ARG A 176 -13.62 -7.24 1.83
CA ARG A 176 -12.50 -7.80 1.07
C ARG A 176 -12.87 -9.14 0.48
N VAL A 177 -12.27 -9.45 -0.66
CA VAL A 177 -12.37 -10.76 -1.31
C VAL A 177 -11.00 -11.41 -1.26
N LEU A 178 -10.93 -12.59 -0.67
CA LEU A 178 -9.71 -13.38 -0.57
C LEU A 178 -9.95 -14.79 -1.10
N SER A 179 -8.93 -15.35 -1.73
CA SER A 179 -8.91 -16.75 -2.12
C SER A 179 -8.38 -17.59 -0.96
N MET A 180 -9.18 -18.55 -0.50
CA MET A 180 -8.80 -19.51 0.54
C MET A 180 -8.83 -20.92 -0.03
N THR A 181 -7.87 -21.76 0.34
CA THR A 181 -7.92 -23.17 -0.06
C THR A 181 -9.05 -23.89 0.68
N THR A 182 -9.50 -25.00 0.10
CA THR A 182 -10.52 -25.88 0.72
C THR A 182 -10.08 -26.31 2.12
N PHE A 183 -8.78 -26.58 2.32
CA PHE A 183 -8.20 -26.86 3.63
C PHE A 183 -8.36 -25.69 4.61
N GLN A 184 -7.94 -24.48 4.20
CA GLN A 184 -8.01 -23.28 5.04
C GLN A 184 -9.44 -22.92 5.44
N LEU A 185 -10.40 -23.14 4.54
CA LEU A 185 -11.82 -22.94 4.81
C LEU A 185 -12.33 -23.86 5.91
N VAL A 186 -12.05 -25.16 5.79
CA VAL A 186 -12.49 -26.16 6.76
C VAL A 186 -11.76 -26.00 8.09
N GLU A 187 -10.47 -25.67 8.09
CA GLU A 187 -9.70 -25.38 9.29
C GLU A 187 -10.26 -24.17 10.06
N ARG A 188 -10.64 -23.11 9.35
CA ARG A 188 -11.10 -21.86 9.97
C ARG A 188 -12.57 -21.90 10.40
N PHE A 189 -13.45 -22.36 9.52
CA PHE A 189 -14.91 -22.26 9.72
C PHE A 189 -15.54 -23.58 10.16
N GLY A 190 -14.80 -24.69 10.05
CA GLY A 190 -15.32 -26.03 10.30
C GLY A 190 -16.03 -26.62 9.08
N ARG A 191 -16.10 -27.95 9.06
CA ARG A 191 -16.62 -28.74 7.93
C ARG A 191 -18.12 -28.54 7.66
N ASP A 192 -18.90 -28.20 8.69
CA ASP A 192 -20.35 -28.07 8.57
C ASP A 192 -20.81 -26.67 8.14
N ALA A 193 -19.94 -25.66 8.30
CA ALA A 193 -20.25 -24.28 7.93
C ALA A 193 -20.01 -23.99 6.45
N VAL A 194 -19.11 -24.75 5.79
CA VAL A 194 -18.77 -24.58 4.37
C VAL A 194 -19.85 -25.13 3.45
N SER A 195 -19.84 -24.70 2.19
CA SER A 195 -20.79 -25.20 1.19
C SER A 195 -20.62 -26.69 0.93
N THR A 196 -21.68 -27.30 0.37
CA THR A 196 -21.67 -28.71 -0.01
C THR A 196 -20.53 -29.01 -0.98
N THR A 197 -20.26 -28.10 -1.93
CA THR A 197 -19.14 -28.20 -2.87
C THR A 197 -17.79 -28.23 -2.17
N VAL A 198 -17.55 -27.33 -1.21
CA VAL A 198 -16.27 -27.28 -0.47
C VAL A 198 -16.11 -28.53 0.40
N ARG A 199 -17.18 -28.97 1.05
CA ARG A 199 -17.18 -30.18 1.88
C ARG A 199 -16.84 -31.43 1.06
N GLU A 200 -17.48 -31.60 -0.09
CA GLU A 200 -17.20 -32.73 -0.98
C GLU A 200 -15.76 -32.71 -1.50
N ARG A 201 -15.22 -31.54 -1.87
CA ARG A 201 -13.81 -31.41 -2.26
C ARG A 201 -12.87 -31.80 -1.13
N TYR A 202 -13.16 -31.36 0.09
CA TYR A 202 -12.37 -31.71 1.27
C TYR A 202 -12.35 -33.23 1.49
N ASP A 203 -13.52 -33.87 1.43
CA ASP A 203 -13.67 -35.32 1.63
C ASP A 203 -12.96 -36.13 0.53
N ARG A 204 -12.86 -35.60 -0.70
CA ARG A 204 -12.11 -36.22 -1.80
C ARG A 204 -10.59 -35.99 -1.75
N GLY A 205 -10.11 -35.21 -0.78
CA GLY A 205 -8.68 -34.88 -0.68
C GLY A 205 -8.21 -33.73 -1.58
N GLU A 206 -9.13 -32.95 -2.17
CA GLU A 206 -8.81 -31.78 -3.01
C GLU A 206 -8.55 -30.52 -2.14
N TRP A 207 -7.58 -30.61 -1.24
CA TRP A 207 -7.33 -29.61 -0.20
C TRP A 207 -6.85 -28.25 -0.71
N ASP A 208 -6.13 -28.24 -1.83
CA ASP A 208 -5.49 -27.05 -2.39
C ASP A 208 -6.38 -26.26 -3.35
N HIS A 209 -7.63 -26.70 -3.57
CA HIS A 209 -8.55 -25.97 -4.43
C HIS A 209 -8.94 -24.63 -3.79
N GLU A 210 -8.67 -23.52 -4.50
CA GLU A 210 -8.99 -22.17 -4.04
C GLU A 210 -10.45 -21.81 -4.29
N VAL A 211 -11.08 -21.19 -3.28
CA VAL A 211 -12.44 -20.66 -3.31
C VAL A 211 -12.41 -19.22 -2.85
N GLU A 212 -13.15 -18.35 -3.54
CA GLU A 212 -13.26 -16.94 -3.18
C GLU A 212 -14.24 -16.74 -2.03
N VAL A 213 -13.79 -16.03 -1.01
CA VAL A 213 -14.52 -15.73 0.21
C VAL A 213 -14.61 -14.23 0.38
N VAL A 214 -15.79 -13.73 0.71
CA VAL A 214 -16.01 -12.35 1.11
C VAL A 214 -15.94 -12.26 2.63
N HIS A 215 -15.16 -11.31 3.12
CA HIS A 215 -15.22 -10.84 4.50
C HIS A 215 -15.77 -9.42 4.52
N ALA A 216 -16.97 -9.26 5.07
CA ALA A 216 -17.66 -7.99 5.20
C ALA A 216 -17.60 -7.51 6.66
N VAL A 217 -17.05 -6.32 6.87
CA VAL A 217 -17.04 -5.62 8.16
C VAL A 217 -17.73 -4.28 8.02
N GLU A 218 -18.76 -4.03 8.83
CA GLU A 218 -19.53 -2.79 8.80
C GLU A 218 -20.20 -2.51 10.15
N PRO A 219 -20.65 -1.27 10.40
CA PRO A 219 -21.40 -0.93 11.61
C PRO A 219 -22.64 -1.81 11.76
N ASN A 220 -22.89 -2.27 12.98
CA ASN A 220 -24.00 -3.16 13.30
C ASN A 220 -25.25 -2.36 13.74
N GLU A 221 -26.00 -1.84 12.77
CA GLU A 221 -27.25 -1.09 13.02
C GLU A 221 -28.34 -1.92 13.72
N GLY A 222 -28.26 -3.25 13.63
CA GLY A 222 -29.23 -4.19 14.19
C GLY A 222 -28.86 -4.76 15.55
N ARG A 223 -27.87 -4.17 16.25
CA ARG A 223 -27.42 -4.67 17.56
C ARG A 223 -28.44 -4.41 18.66
N GLU A 224 -28.62 -5.36 19.56
CA GLU A 224 -29.38 -5.20 20.79
C GLU A 224 -28.43 -4.81 21.92
N THR A 225 -28.48 -3.54 22.33
CA THR A 225 -27.65 -3.00 23.42
C THR A 225 -27.99 -3.69 24.74
N GLY A 226 -27.03 -4.44 25.30
CA GLY A 226 -27.20 -5.20 26.56
C GLY A 226 -26.91 -6.70 26.42
N LYS A 227 -26.75 -7.23 25.19
CA LYS A 227 -26.27 -8.59 24.94
C LYS A 227 -24.77 -8.59 24.68
N PHE A 228 -24.01 -9.32 25.48
CA PHE A 228 -22.56 -9.47 25.37
C PHE A 228 -22.18 -10.71 24.54
N ASP A 229 -22.81 -10.88 23.37
CA ASP A 229 -22.47 -11.95 22.43
C ASP A 229 -21.73 -11.38 21.21
N ASN A 230 -21.00 -12.24 20.49
CA ASN A 230 -20.22 -11.85 19.31
C ASN A 230 -21.07 -11.26 18.18
N ARG A 231 -22.41 -11.41 18.21
CA ARG A 231 -23.33 -10.94 17.16
C ARG A 231 -23.86 -9.54 17.41
N ASN A 232 -23.79 -9.05 18.65
CA ASN A 232 -24.26 -7.73 19.05
C ASN A 232 -23.13 -6.70 19.24
N MET A 233 -21.90 -7.06 18.84
CA MET A 233 -20.77 -6.14 18.82
C MET A 233 -21.02 -4.93 17.89
N PRO A 234 -20.40 -3.76 18.18
CA PRO A 234 -20.55 -2.52 17.41
C PRO A 234 -20.29 -2.66 15.90
N PHE A 235 -19.30 -3.46 15.51
CA PHE A 235 -19.03 -3.80 14.12
C PHE A 235 -19.35 -5.27 13.90
N ARG A 236 -20.14 -5.60 12.87
CA ARG A 236 -20.38 -6.99 12.49
C ARG A 236 -19.30 -7.49 11.55
N SER A 237 -18.96 -8.77 11.66
CA SER A 237 -18.07 -9.49 10.75
C SER A 237 -18.87 -10.63 10.12
N VAL A 238 -18.96 -10.65 8.80
CA VAL A 238 -19.71 -11.66 8.06
C VAL A 238 -18.79 -12.30 7.02
N TRP A 239 -18.70 -13.62 7.07
CA TRP A 239 -17.94 -14.42 6.12
C TRP A 239 -18.89 -15.23 5.25
N PHE A 240 -18.69 -15.23 3.94
CA PHE A 240 -19.47 -16.05 3.02
C PHE A 240 -18.70 -16.37 1.74
N GLU A 241 -18.96 -17.52 1.13
CA GLU A 241 -18.41 -17.88 -0.18
C GLU A 241 -19.00 -16.98 -1.26
N ARG A 242 -18.15 -16.38 -2.11
CA ARG A 242 -18.59 -15.46 -3.17
C ARG A 242 -19.43 -16.17 -4.23
N THR A 243 -19.14 -17.45 -4.47
CA THR A 243 -19.85 -18.31 -5.42
C THR A 243 -20.05 -19.69 -4.81
N GLY A 244 -21.16 -20.37 -5.11
CA GLY A 244 -21.34 -21.80 -4.79
C GLY A 244 -22.15 -22.14 -3.52
N ALA A 245 -22.21 -21.24 -2.53
CA ALA A 245 -23.18 -21.36 -1.43
C ALA A 245 -24.44 -20.55 -1.78
N GLY A 246 -25.66 -21.03 -1.50
CA GLY A 246 -26.93 -20.30 -1.74
C GLY A 246 -27.05 -18.99 -0.95
N ASP A 247 -27.93 -18.92 0.06
CA ASP A 247 -27.99 -17.77 0.99
C ASP A 247 -27.19 -18.04 2.30
N ALA A 248 -26.31 -19.04 2.31
CA ALA A 248 -25.56 -19.45 3.51
C ALA A 248 -24.35 -18.56 3.80
N VAL A 249 -24.05 -18.39 5.09
CA VAL A 249 -22.87 -17.69 5.63
C VAL A 249 -21.93 -18.71 6.28
N LEU A 250 -20.62 -18.47 6.19
CA LEU A 250 -19.58 -19.29 6.83
C LEU A 250 -19.48 -18.97 8.33
N ASP A 251 -19.48 -17.69 8.67
CA ASP A 251 -19.37 -17.24 10.06
C ASP A 251 -19.99 -15.84 10.22
N VAL A 252 -20.52 -15.60 11.42
CA VAL A 252 -21.08 -14.31 11.83
C VAL A 252 -20.57 -13.99 13.23
N GLY A 253 -19.68 -13.01 13.30
CA GLY A 253 -19.15 -12.46 14.53
C GLY A 253 -19.16 -10.93 14.51
N GLY A 254 -18.20 -10.33 15.20
CA GLY A 254 -18.09 -8.90 15.26
C GLY A 254 -16.81 -8.43 15.93
N PHE A 255 -16.68 -7.12 16.07
CA PHE A 255 -15.58 -6.45 16.74
C PHE A 255 -16.09 -5.31 17.60
N GLU A 256 -15.47 -5.13 18.77
CA GLU A 256 -15.70 -3.99 19.66
C GLU A 256 -15.25 -2.67 19.03
N GLU A 257 -14.13 -2.72 18.30
CA GLU A 257 -13.61 -1.60 17.53
C GLU A 257 -13.34 -2.00 16.06
N PHE A 258 -13.41 -1.04 15.14
CA PHE A 258 -13.24 -1.30 13.71
C PHE A 258 -11.86 -1.94 13.44
N PRO A 259 -11.79 -3.10 12.76
CA PRO A 259 -10.56 -3.88 12.68
C PRO A 259 -9.58 -3.45 11.61
N ALA A 260 -9.96 -2.50 10.75
CA ALA A 260 -9.18 -2.13 9.58
C ALA A 260 -8.61 -0.71 9.72
N LEU A 261 -7.31 -0.59 9.48
CA LEU A 261 -6.60 0.67 9.36
C LEU A 261 -6.60 1.06 7.88
N CYS A 262 -7.17 2.22 7.55
CA CYS A 262 -7.38 2.62 6.16
C CYS A 262 -6.84 4.04 5.88
N PRO A 263 -5.51 4.28 6.02
CA PRO A 263 -4.94 5.60 5.77
C PRO A 263 -5.14 6.05 4.33
N ARG A 264 -5.38 7.35 4.17
CA ARG A 264 -5.61 8.02 2.89
C ARG A 264 -4.63 9.18 2.77
N TRP A 265 -3.87 9.22 1.68
CA TRP A 265 -2.77 10.19 1.51
C TRP A 265 -3.32 11.61 1.35
N HIS A 266 -4.26 11.81 0.44
CA HIS A 266 -4.94 13.10 0.25
C HIS A 266 -6.40 12.88 -0.14
N LEU A 267 -7.33 13.57 0.52
CA LEU A 267 -8.77 13.48 0.25
C LEU A 267 -9.29 14.70 -0.51
N ILE A 268 -10.31 14.48 -1.34
CA ILE A 268 -11.07 15.54 -1.99
C ILE A 268 -12.54 15.38 -1.61
N GLY A 269 -13.12 16.41 -1.01
CA GLY A 269 -14.54 16.41 -0.63
C GLY A 269 -14.91 15.24 0.28
N ASN A 270 -15.89 14.44 -0.15
CA ASN A 270 -16.42 13.29 0.56
C ASN A 270 -15.90 11.95 0.01
N ASP A 271 -14.80 11.95 -0.76
CA ASP A 271 -14.23 10.73 -1.31
C ASP A 271 -13.78 9.76 -0.21
N VAL A 272 -14.11 8.48 -0.38
CA VAL A 272 -13.66 7.41 0.51
C VAL A 272 -12.20 7.02 0.24
N TYR A 273 -11.75 7.19 -1.01
CA TYR A 273 -10.41 6.86 -1.46
C TYR A 273 -9.57 8.11 -1.66
N GLY A 274 -8.27 7.98 -1.39
CA GLY A 274 -7.30 9.07 -1.46
C GLY A 274 -6.53 9.14 -2.78
N ARG A 275 -6.02 10.33 -3.11
CA ARG A 275 -5.02 10.56 -4.15
C ARG A 275 -3.60 10.38 -3.62
N SER A 276 -2.66 10.05 -4.50
CA SER A 276 -1.29 9.71 -4.12
C SER A 276 -0.21 10.46 -4.93
N PRO A 277 1.03 10.49 -4.42
CA PRO A 277 2.21 10.87 -5.20
C PRO A 277 2.36 10.05 -6.48
N GLY A 278 2.01 8.77 -6.44
CA GLY A 278 2.00 7.90 -7.62
C GLY A 278 1.08 8.39 -8.71
N MET A 279 -0.11 8.91 -8.37
CA MET A 279 -1.04 9.50 -9.34
C MET A 279 -0.46 10.75 -9.98
N ASP A 280 0.20 11.59 -9.20
CA ASP A 280 0.81 12.82 -9.70
C ASP A 280 2.05 12.54 -10.56
N ALA A 281 2.81 11.49 -10.24
CA ALA A 281 3.99 11.05 -11.00
C ALA A 281 3.64 10.19 -12.25
N LEU A 282 2.39 9.71 -12.39
CA LEU A 282 1.99 8.78 -13.44
C LEU A 282 2.22 9.30 -14.87
N PRO A 283 1.89 10.56 -15.22
CA PRO A 283 2.17 11.11 -16.56
C PRO A 283 3.66 11.10 -16.89
N ASP A 284 4.50 11.43 -15.90
CA ASP A 284 5.94 11.47 -16.04
C ASP A 284 6.54 10.08 -16.19
N ALA A 285 6.08 9.10 -15.39
CA ALA A 285 6.47 7.70 -15.52
C ALA A 285 6.14 7.14 -16.92
N LYS A 286 4.93 7.40 -17.43
CA LYS A 286 4.54 7.01 -18.79
C LYS A 286 5.42 7.68 -19.86
N SER A 287 5.73 8.96 -19.67
CA SER A 287 6.62 9.69 -20.57
C SER A 287 8.04 9.12 -20.57
N LEU A 288 8.58 8.77 -19.41
CA LEU A 288 9.91 8.17 -19.28
C LEU A 288 10.03 6.89 -20.10
N HIS A 289 9.07 5.98 -20.02
CA HIS A 289 9.10 4.75 -20.82
C HIS A 289 9.16 5.05 -22.33
N ARG A 290 8.37 6.02 -22.81
CA ARG A 290 8.41 6.44 -24.22
C ARG A 290 9.74 7.07 -24.60
N MET A 291 10.30 7.91 -23.72
CA MET A 291 11.58 8.58 -23.95
C MET A 291 12.72 7.55 -24.01
N GLN A 292 12.77 6.59 -23.08
CA GLN A 292 13.74 5.50 -23.10
C GLN A 292 13.62 4.66 -24.38
N GLN A 293 12.39 4.33 -24.81
CA GLN A 293 12.18 3.60 -26.06
C GLN A 293 12.71 4.39 -27.27
N ARG A 294 12.45 5.69 -27.34
CA ARG A 294 12.93 6.55 -28.44
C ARG A 294 14.45 6.75 -28.40
N PHE A 295 15.04 6.83 -27.21
CA PHE A 295 16.48 6.90 -27.03
C PHE A 295 17.16 5.62 -27.51
N ALA A 296 16.67 4.44 -27.11
CA ALA A 296 17.16 3.17 -27.61
C ALA A 296 17.06 3.07 -29.15
N GLN A 297 15.92 3.47 -29.73
CA GLN A 297 15.75 3.51 -31.19
C GLN A 297 16.71 4.46 -31.90
N ALA A 298 17.06 5.58 -31.27
CA ALA A 298 18.04 6.52 -31.83
C ALA A 298 19.45 5.92 -31.83
N LEU A 299 19.82 5.24 -30.73
CA LEU A 299 21.09 4.50 -30.63
C LEU A 299 21.15 3.37 -31.67
N ASP A 300 20.10 2.57 -31.80
CA ASP A 300 20.02 1.49 -32.79
C ASP A 300 20.21 2.01 -34.22
N LYS A 301 19.62 3.17 -34.55
CA LYS A 301 19.80 3.81 -35.87
C LYS A 301 21.19 4.37 -36.10
N MET A 302 21.92 4.72 -35.04
CA MET A 302 23.32 5.15 -35.17
C MET A 302 24.28 3.97 -35.33
N VAL A 303 24.04 2.89 -34.59
CA VAL A 303 24.85 1.67 -34.63
C VAL A 303 24.56 0.84 -35.89
N ASN A 304 23.30 0.77 -36.29
CA ASN A 304 22.80 0.00 -37.43
C ASN A 304 21.79 0.82 -38.25
N PRO A 305 22.26 1.81 -39.03
CA PRO A 305 21.38 2.64 -39.84
C PRO A 305 20.70 1.82 -40.95
N PRO A 306 19.48 2.20 -41.37
CA PRO A 306 18.87 1.61 -42.55
C PRO A 306 19.74 1.91 -43.78
N MET A 307 20.08 0.86 -44.54
CA MET A 307 20.96 0.95 -45.71
C MET A 307 20.14 0.97 -47.00
N VAL A 308 20.62 1.71 -48.00
CA VAL A 308 20.15 1.61 -49.40
C VAL A 308 21.24 1.01 -50.26
N ALA A 309 20.84 0.15 -51.20
CA ALA A 309 21.71 -0.51 -52.15
C ALA A 309 21.07 -0.50 -53.55
N PRO A 310 21.86 -0.38 -54.62
CA PRO A 310 21.36 -0.54 -55.99
C PRO A 310 20.75 -1.93 -56.23
N PRO A 311 19.75 -2.06 -57.13
CA PRO A 311 19.14 -3.35 -57.44
C PRO A 311 20.11 -4.42 -57.97
N SER A 312 21.26 -4.01 -58.51
CA SER A 312 22.32 -4.92 -58.97
C SER A 312 23.00 -5.72 -57.85
N LEU A 313 22.94 -5.25 -56.60
CA LEU A 313 23.51 -5.92 -55.42
C LEU A 313 22.47 -6.79 -54.68
N ARG A 314 21.31 -7.04 -55.30
CA ARG A 314 20.20 -7.79 -54.69
C ARG A 314 20.54 -9.29 -54.66
N GLY A 315 20.93 -9.78 -53.48
CA GLY A 315 21.35 -11.18 -53.28
C GLY A 315 22.80 -11.30 -52.79
N ASP A 316 23.58 -10.23 -52.91
CA ASP A 316 24.93 -10.15 -52.38
C ASP A 316 24.91 -9.75 -50.90
N THR A 317 25.68 -10.47 -50.08
CA THR A 317 25.79 -10.17 -48.64
C THR A 317 26.90 -9.15 -48.39
N ALA A 318 26.53 -7.94 -47.96
CA ALA A 318 27.48 -7.00 -47.37
C ALA A 318 27.98 -7.56 -46.03
N ASN A 319 29.30 -7.68 -45.87
CA ASN A 319 29.88 -8.21 -44.63
C ASN A 319 29.95 -7.10 -43.57
N GLY A 320 28.94 -7.03 -42.70
CA GLY A 320 28.84 -6.03 -41.63
C GLY A 320 29.73 -6.28 -40.40
N LYS A 321 30.64 -7.27 -40.45
CA LYS A 321 31.58 -7.57 -39.35
C LYS A 321 32.74 -6.58 -39.33
N ALA A 322 33.22 -6.22 -38.15
CA ALA A 322 34.43 -5.41 -37.99
C ALA A 322 35.62 -6.08 -38.70
N GLY A 323 36.29 -5.36 -39.61
CA GLY A 323 37.37 -5.88 -40.44
C GLY A 323 36.92 -6.68 -41.68
N GLY A 324 35.62 -6.77 -41.96
CA GLY A 324 35.08 -7.39 -43.17
C GLY A 324 35.27 -6.51 -44.40
N VAL A 325 35.83 -7.08 -45.48
CA VAL A 325 35.94 -6.41 -46.78
C VAL A 325 34.72 -6.76 -47.63
N THR A 326 34.01 -5.75 -48.12
CA THR A 326 32.93 -5.92 -49.11
C THR A 326 33.45 -5.46 -50.46
N TYR A 327 33.56 -6.37 -51.42
CA TYR A 327 34.04 -6.07 -52.77
C TYR A 327 32.87 -5.54 -53.61
N VAL A 328 33.05 -4.38 -54.24
CA VAL A 328 32.06 -3.74 -55.12
C VAL A 328 32.51 -3.91 -56.56
N ALA A 329 31.66 -4.47 -57.42
CA ALA A 329 32.01 -4.87 -58.78
C ALA A 329 32.01 -3.72 -59.82
N ASP A 330 31.53 -2.53 -59.46
CA ASP A 330 31.23 -1.46 -60.42
C ASP A 330 32.09 -0.19 -60.17
N PRO A 331 32.85 0.32 -61.16
CA PRO A 331 33.63 1.56 -61.06
C PRO A 331 32.77 2.83 -60.94
N THR A 332 31.45 2.75 -61.11
CA THR A 332 30.52 3.89 -60.95
C THR A 332 30.10 4.17 -59.49
N GLY A 333 30.61 3.42 -58.52
CA GLY A 333 30.41 3.71 -57.09
C GLY A 333 29.11 3.17 -56.49
N ALA A 334 28.60 2.05 -57.01
CA ALA A 334 27.45 1.34 -56.45
C ALA A 334 27.76 0.76 -55.05
N ALA A 335 27.62 1.58 -54.00
CA ALA A 335 27.91 1.20 -52.62
C ALA A 335 26.65 1.12 -51.75
N PHE A 336 26.71 0.29 -50.71
CA PHE A 336 25.77 0.38 -49.59
C PHE A 336 26.02 1.70 -48.87
N ARG A 337 24.98 2.55 -48.77
CA ARG A 337 25.05 3.80 -48.02
C ARG A 337 23.86 3.92 -47.07
N PRO A 338 23.98 4.62 -45.94
CA PRO A 338 22.81 4.94 -45.12
C PRO A 338 21.73 5.63 -45.97
N ALA A 339 20.47 5.25 -45.77
CA ALA A 339 19.33 5.82 -46.46
C ALA A 339 19.23 7.34 -46.22
N TYR A 340 19.57 7.76 -45.00
CA TYR A 340 19.67 9.15 -44.58
C TYR A 340 20.74 9.27 -43.49
N GLN A 341 21.45 10.40 -43.44
CA GLN A 341 22.36 10.72 -42.33
C GLN A 341 21.52 11.32 -41.20
N PHE A 342 21.46 10.60 -40.08
CA PHE A 342 20.71 11.02 -38.90
C PHE A 342 21.66 11.21 -37.74
N THR A 343 21.77 12.45 -37.28
CA THR A 343 22.56 12.81 -36.11
C THR A 343 21.59 13.20 -34.99
N PRO A 344 21.07 12.23 -34.22
CA PRO A 344 20.18 12.55 -33.10
C PRO A 344 20.96 13.33 -32.03
N PRO A 345 20.35 14.34 -31.38
CA PRO A 345 20.99 15.05 -30.28
C PRO A 345 20.95 14.21 -28.99
N LEU A 346 21.78 13.16 -28.91
CA LEU A 346 21.77 12.19 -27.82
C LEU A 346 21.93 12.84 -26.43
N ASP A 347 22.81 13.84 -26.32
CA ASP A 347 23.04 14.55 -25.05
C ASP A 347 21.78 15.29 -24.58
N GLN A 348 21.05 15.93 -25.51
CA GLN A 348 19.81 16.64 -25.18
C GLN A 348 18.70 15.66 -24.79
N MET A 349 18.63 14.50 -25.46
CA MET A 349 17.69 13.44 -25.11
C MET A 349 17.98 12.86 -23.73
N SER A 350 19.26 12.59 -23.43
CA SER A 350 19.71 12.11 -22.12
C SER A 350 19.37 13.11 -21.00
N ALA A 351 19.72 14.39 -21.20
CA ALA A 351 19.39 15.45 -20.26
C ALA A 351 17.86 15.62 -20.05
N ALA A 352 17.05 15.43 -21.10
CA ALA A 352 15.60 15.46 -20.97
C ALA A 352 15.07 14.26 -20.15
N ILE A 353 15.63 13.06 -20.33
CA ILE A 353 15.31 11.88 -19.53
C ILE A 353 15.66 12.13 -18.06
N GLU A 354 16.85 12.63 -17.78
CA GLU A 354 17.31 12.91 -16.41
C GLU A 354 16.40 13.93 -15.70
N ARG A 355 16.05 15.04 -16.37
CA ARG A 355 15.10 16.03 -15.82
C ARG A 355 13.74 15.41 -15.49
N ARG A 356 13.26 14.49 -16.33
CA ARG A 356 11.99 13.80 -16.09
C ARG A 356 12.10 12.79 -14.95
N GLN A 357 13.21 12.08 -14.84
CA GLN A 357 13.49 11.21 -13.68
C GLN A 357 13.51 12.03 -12.38
N GLN A 358 14.07 13.24 -12.42
CA GLN A 358 14.08 14.14 -11.28
C GLN A 358 12.69 14.65 -10.90
N ALA A 359 11.81 14.93 -11.89
CA ALA A 359 10.42 15.27 -11.63
C ALA A 359 9.68 14.13 -10.91
N VAL A 360 9.87 12.88 -11.35
CA VAL A 360 9.30 11.69 -10.70
C VAL A 360 9.82 11.56 -9.25
N ARG A 361 11.13 11.70 -9.02
CA ARG A 361 11.71 11.66 -7.66
C ARG A 361 11.12 12.74 -6.76
N SER A 362 10.94 13.95 -7.31
CA SER A 362 10.38 15.09 -6.58
C SER A 362 8.92 14.86 -6.20
N ALA A 363 8.11 14.30 -7.10
CA ALA A 363 6.70 13.97 -6.83
C ALA A 363 6.56 12.98 -5.67
N PHE A 364 7.44 11.98 -5.57
CA PHE A 364 7.49 11.03 -4.46
C PHE A 364 8.24 11.54 -3.22
N TYR A 365 8.67 12.81 -3.18
CA TYR A 365 9.50 13.35 -2.10
C TYR A 365 10.76 12.52 -1.83
N ALA A 366 11.26 11.78 -2.83
CA ALA A 366 12.33 10.79 -2.66
C ALA A 366 13.62 11.45 -2.13
N ASP A 367 13.93 12.65 -2.63
CA ASP A 367 15.11 13.41 -2.19
C ASP A 367 15.02 13.79 -0.72
N LEU A 368 13.83 14.16 -0.21
CA LEU A 368 13.64 14.49 1.21
C LEU A 368 13.93 13.26 2.08
N PHE A 369 13.35 12.11 1.72
CA PHE A 369 13.54 10.87 2.47
C PHE A 369 15.00 10.36 2.41
N LEU A 370 15.67 10.46 1.26
CA LEU A 370 17.10 10.14 1.16
C LEU A 370 17.95 11.05 2.06
N MET A 371 17.67 12.36 2.03
CA MET A 371 18.36 13.33 2.90
C MET A 371 18.14 13.04 4.39
N MET A 372 16.97 12.53 4.78
CA MET A 372 16.69 12.14 6.18
C MET A 372 17.40 10.85 6.58
N THR A 373 17.76 9.96 5.65
CA THR A 373 18.50 8.74 5.99
C THR A 373 20.01 8.96 6.14
N GLN A 374 20.55 10.01 5.52
CA GLN A 374 21.98 10.38 5.56
C GLN A 374 22.34 11.21 6.80
N LEU A 375 21.81 10.82 7.96
CA LEU A 375 21.87 11.59 9.22
C LEU A 375 23.27 11.79 9.80
N ASP A 376 24.29 11.08 9.32
CA ASP A 376 25.57 10.98 10.04
C ASP A 376 26.75 11.79 9.49
N ASP A 377 26.69 12.44 8.32
CA ASP A 377 27.96 12.89 7.67
C ASP A 377 28.01 14.26 6.97
N VAL A 378 27.08 15.21 7.20
CA VAL A 378 27.26 16.55 6.58
C VAL A 378 27.03 17.72 7.54
N ARG A 379 28.16 18.27 7.99
CA ARG A 379 28.35 19.56 8.67
C ARG A 379 28.13 20.79 7.77
N SER A 380 27.14 20.79 6.87
CA SER A 380 26.74 21.99 6.11
C SER A 380 25.36 22.44 6.53
N ALA A 381 25.32 23.50 7.36
CA ALA A 381 24.45 23.54 8.54
C ALA A 381 23.27 24.54 8.49
N THR A 382 22.91 25.12 7.35
CA THR A 382 21.76 26.06 7.31
C THR A 382 20.88 25.86 6.09
N GLU A 383 21.42 25.96 4.88
CA GLU A 383 20.61 25.83 3.65
C GLU A 383 19.96 24.44 3.50
N ILE A 384 20.66 23.37 3.91
CA ILE A 384 20.09 22.02 3.93
C ILE A 384 19.02 21.86 5.00
N ALA A 385 19.18 22.53 6.15
CA ALA A 385 18.19 22.52 7.21
C ALA A 385 16.93 23.28 6.78
N GLU A 386 17.08 24.48 6.20
CA GLU A 386 16.00 25.28 5.64
C GLU A 386 15.24 24.54 4.53
N ARG A 387 15.95 23.91 3.58
CA ARG A 387 15.31 23.10 2.53
C ARG A 387 14.59 21.86 3.07
N ARG A 388 15.08 21.26 4.15
CA ARG A 388 14.41 20.14 4.84
C ARG A 388 13.12 20.64 5.50
N GLU A 389 13.18 21.77 6.18
CA GLU A 389 12.05 22.40 6.85
C GLU A 389 10.94 22.78 5.86
N GLU A 390 11.28 23.49 4.77
CA GLU A 390 10.33 23.88 3.72
C GLU A 390 9.62 22.66 3.11
N LYS A 391 10.36 21.59 2.81
CA LYS A 391 9.77 20.35 2.26
C LYS A 391 8.96 19.56 3.28
N MET A 392 9.28 19.64 4.56
CA MET A 392 8.50 18.98 5.62
C MET A 392 7.14 19.66 5.85
N VAL A 393 7.04 20.98 5.66
CA VAL A 393 5.75 21.69 5.67
C VAL A 393 4.78 21.08 4.65
N MET A 394 5.27 20.71 3.47
CA MET A 394 4.45 20.07 2.43
C MET A 394 3.90 18.68 2.81
N LEU A 395 4.59 17.95 3.68
CA LEU A 395 4.13 16.65 4.19
C LEU A 395 3.26 16.77 5.44
N GLY A 396 3.12 17.98 6.01
CA GLY A 396 2.39 18.22 7.24
C GLY A 396 0.98 17.62 7.27
N PRO A 397 0.12 17.95 6.28
CA PRO A 397 -1.23 17.41 6.20
C PRO A 397 -1.29 15.88 6.03
N VAL A 398 -0.28 15.27 5.40
CA VAL A 398 -0.21 13.82 5.20
C VAL A 398 0.15 13.12 6.52
N LEU A 399 1.07 13.71 7.29
CA LEU A 399 1.46 13.20 8.61
C LEU A 399 0.30 13.27 9.61
N GLU A 400 -0.44 14.37 9.65
CA GLU A 400 -1.65 14.51 10.46
C GLU A 400 -2.68 13.42 10.12
N ARG A 401 -2.93 13.19 8.82
CA ARG A 401 -3.82 12.09 8.39
C ARG A 401 -3.31 10.71 8.75
N LEU A 402 -2.00 10.48 8.70
CA LEU A 402 -1.41 9.22 9.14
C LEU A 402 -1.58 9.01 10.65
N HIS A 403 -1.55 10.08 11.44
CA HIS A 403 -1.90 9.99 12.85
C HIS A 403 -3.36 9.57 13.02
N ASP A 404 -4.30 10.27 12.36
CA ASP A 404 -5.74 10.09 12.52
C ASP A 404 -6.29 8.77 11.92
N ASP A 405 -5.88 8.41 10.69
CA ASP A 405 -6.44 7.26 9.96
C ASP A 405 -5.62 5.95 10.18
N LEU A 406 -4.40 6.03 10.72
CA LEU A 406 -3.51 4.86 10.90
C LEU A 406 -3.01 4.69 12.35
N LEU A 407 -2.26 5.65 12.90
CA LEU A 407 -1.56 5.42 14.16
C LEU A 407 -2.46 5.45 15.39
N GLU A 408 -3.37 6.43 15.51
CA GLU A 408 -4.31 6.50 16.64
C GLU A 408 -5.24 5.26 16.64
N PRO A 409 -5.88 4.87 15.50
CA PRO A 409 -6.69 3.65 15.47
C PRO A 409 -5.89 2.38 15.76
N LEU A 410 -4.62 2.31 15.31
CA LEU A 410 -3.74 1.19 15.60
C LEU A 410 -3.44 1.07 17.10
N ILE A 411 -3.01 2.17 17.73
CA ILE A 411 -2.69 2.21 19.16
C ILE A 411 -3.95 1.87 19.97
N GLY A 412 -5.07 2.52 19.66
CA GLY A 412 -6.34 2.28 20.35
C GLY A 412 -6.79 0.82 20.23
N ARG A 413 -6.74 0.24 19.03
CA ARG A 413 -7.12 -1.16 18.82
C ARG A 413 -6.20 -2.13 19.53
N VAL A 414 -4.88 -1.99 19.41
CA VAL A 414 -3.96 -2.92 20.08
C VAL A 414 -4.06 -2.81 21.60
N PHE A 415 -4.23 -1.60 22.14
CA PHE A 415 -4.50 -1.42 23.56
C PHE A 415 -5.75 -2.20 24.01
N GLN A 416 -6.87 -2.09 23.27
CA GLN A 416 -8.09 -2.81 23.62
C GLN A 416 -7.95 -4.34 23.51
N ILE A 417 -7.24 -4.84 22.50
CA ILE A 417 -6.94 -6.27 22.37
C ILE A 417 -6.07 -6.76 23.54
N MET A 418 -5.02 -6.01 23.90
CA MET A 418 -4.16 -6.33 25.04
C MET A 418 -4.91 -6.28 26.36
N ALA A 419 -5.83 -5.33 26.53
CA ALA A 419 -6.69 -5.24 27.72
C ALA A 419 -7.56 -6.49 27.86
N ARG A 420 -8.21 -6.93 26.76
CA ARG A 420 -9.01 -8.16 26.73
C ARG A 420 -8.18 -9.42 26.98
N ALA A 421 -6.93 -9.44 26.52
CA ALA A 421 -5.99 -10.53 26.75
C ALA A 421 -5.39 -10.55 28.18
N GLY A 422 -5.66 -9.55 29.01
CA GLY A 422 -5.08 -9.44 30.36
C GLY A 422 -3.59 -9.07 30.38
N GLU A 423 -3.06 -8.53 29.28
CA GLU A 423 -1.64 -8.15 29.14
C GLU A 423 -1.33 -6.75 29.70
N ILE A 424 -2.38 -5.98 30.04
CA ILE A 424 -2.28 -4.62 30.58
C ILE A 424 -2.40 -4.66 32.10
N PRO A 425 -1.44 -4.07 32.85
CA PRO A 425 -1.55 -3.97 34.30
C PRO A 425 -2.75 -3.11 34.71
N PRO A 426 -3.39 -3.38 35.86
CA PRO A 426 -4.50 -2.56 36.33
C PRO A 426 -4.05 -1.09 36.51
N PRO A 427 -4.90 -0.11 36.19
CA PRO A 427 -4.57 1.28 36.35
C PRO A 427 -4.35 1.63 37.84
N PRO A 428 -3.44 2.58 38.15
CA PRO A 428 -3.08 2.92 39.53
C PRO A 428 -4.21 3.60 40.32
N SER A 429 -5.21 4.17 39.63
CA SER A 429 -6.37 4.80 40.26
C SER A 429 -7.66 4.45 39.51
N PRO A 430 -8.78 4.16 40.22
CA PRO A 430 -10.09 3.96 39.61
C PRO A 430 -10.59 5.17 38.81
N MET A 431 -10.03 6.38 39.05
CA MET A 431 -10.36 7.57 38.26
C MET A 431 -9.84 7.51 36.83
N LEU A 432 -8.93 6.58 36.52
CA LEU A 432 -8.41 6.35 35.19
C LEU A 432 -9.26 5.34 34.39
N ASP A 433 -10.18 4.65 35.06
CA ASP A 433 -11.11 3.73 34.38
C ASP A 433 -12.03 4.51 33.44
N GLY A 434 -11.96 4.17 32.15
CA GLY A 434 -12.75 4.80 31.10
C GLY A 434 -12.16 6.09 30.50
N LEU A 435 -10.96 6.54 30.93
CA LEU A 435 -10.27 7.62 30.24
C LEU A 435 -9.75 7.15 28.88
N LYS A 436 -9.96 7.98 27.84
CA LYS A 436 -9.43 7.73 26.50
C LYS A 436 -7.93 8.01 26.50
N LEU A 437 -7.14 7.03 26.08
CA LEU A 437 -5.72 7.24 25.79
C LEU A 437 -5.57 8.27 24.68
N GLN A 438 -4.60 9.16 24.85
CA GLN A 438 -4.21 10.15 23.87
C GLN A 438 -2.73 9.94 23.55
N PRO A 439 -2.40 9.30 22.42
CA PRO A 439 -1.02 9.11 22.04
C PRO A 439 -0.37 10.43 21.63
N GLU A 440 0.85 10.66 22.10
CA GLU A 440 1.72 11.75 21.67
C GLU A 440 2.81 11.18 20.76
N TYR A 441 2.94 11.71 19.55
CA TYR A 441 3.91 11.21 18.57
C TYR A 441 5.28 11.88 18.76
N VAL A 442 6.31 11.05 18.92
CA VAL A 442 7.70 11.49 19.18
C VAL A 442 8.66 11.03 18.09
N SER A 443 8.10 10.60 16.95
CA SER A 443 8.86 10.16 15.79
C SER A 443 9.72 11.29 15.21
N PRO A 444 10.82 11.00 14.49
CA PRO A 444 11.65 12.03 13.88
C PRO A 444 10.87 13.03 13.04
N MET A 445 9.89 12.56 12.25
CA MET A 445 9.06 13.45 11.44
C MET A 445 8.10 14.28 12.28
N ALA A 446 7.52 13.72 13.35
CA ALA A 446 6.67 14.49 14.27
C ALA A 446 7.48 15.57 15.01
N ALA A 447 8.69 15.24 15.45
CA ALA A 447 9.61 16.22 16.06
C ALA A 447 9.95 17.35 15.07
N MET A 448 10.28 17.01 13.81
CA MET A 448 10.55 18.02 12.78
C MET A 448 9.33 18.92 12.49
N GLN A 449 8.11 18.37 12.46
CA GLN A 449 6.88 19.17 12.30
C GLN A 449 6.70 20.18 13.43
N SER A 450 6.89 19.75 14.69
CA SER A 450 6.74 20.65 15.84
C SER A 450 7.73 21.81 15.80
N VAL A 451 8.97 21.57 15.34
CA VAL A 451 9.97 22.61 15.16
C VAL A 451 9.54 23.59 14.08
N ALA A 452 9.15 23.09 12.89
CA ALA A 452 8.69 23.92 11.77
C ALA A 452 7.46 24.78 12.10
N GLN A 453 6.57 24.29 12.96
CA GLN A 453 5.41 25.06 13.45
C GLN A 453 5.77 26.14 14.47
N THR A 454 6.92 26.02 15.13
CA THR A 454 7.37 26.99 16.16
C THR A 454 8.21 28.12 15.54
N THR A 455 8.82 27.86 14.39
CA THR A 455 9.68 28.79 13.63
C THR A 455 8.94 29.60 12.56
N ALA A 456 7.78 29.10 12.09
CA ALA A 456 6.84 29.83 11.22
C ALA A 456 5.96 30.80 12.02
#